data_AF-A0A7D7ZU03-F1
#
_entry.id   AF-A0A7D7ZU03-F1
#
_cell.length_a   1.000
_cell.length_b   1.000
_cell.length_c   1.000
_cell.angle_alpha   90.00
_cell.angle_beta   90.00
_cell.angle_gamma   90.00
#
_symmetry.space_group_name_H-M   'P 1'
#
loop_
_entity.id
_entity.type
_entity.pdbx_description
1 polymer ?
#
loop_
_entity_poly.entity_id
_entity_poly.type
_entity_poly.pdbx_seq_one_letter_code
_entity_poly.pdbx_strand_id
1 'polypeptide(L)'
;MKTPTQKEAALTALGMNHGYILALAAPSLLERIKKMEHVPAYKKGLLEAEQQIQKNREKITQAKQKQQARKAKLAQIKAKQQKEQGKNEKER
;
A
#
# COMPACT_ATOMS: atom_id res chain seq x y z
N MET A 1 -4.58 -22.90 -23.48
CA MET A 1 -3.58 -22.05 -22.77
C MET A 1 -2.32 -22.89 -22.56
N LYS A 2 -1.13 -22.42 -22.95
CA LYS A 2 0.13 -23.14 -22.69
C LYS A 2 0.52 -22.92 -21.22
N THR A 3 0.81 -24.01 -20.50
CA THR A 3 1.33 -23.96 -19.13
C THR A 3 2.72 -23.33 -19.16
N PRO A 4 3.02 -22.33 -18.31
CA PRO A 4 4.34 -21.74 -18.26
C PRO A 4 5.38 -22.80 -17.88
N THR A 5 6.55 -22.74 -18.52
CA THR A 5 7.67 -23.59 -18.15
C THR A 5 8.16 -23.22 -16.74
N GLN A 6 8.80 -24.17 -16.03
CA GLN A 6 9.40 -23.89 -14.73
C GLN A 6 10.37 -22.69 -14.78
N LYS A 7 11.11 -22.55 -15.89
CA LYS A 7 12.01 -21.42 -16.14
C LYS A 7 11.26 -20.08 -16.25
N GLU A 8 10.15 -20.04 -16.98
CA GLU A 8 9.32 -18.83 -17.10
C GLU A 8 8.67 -18.44 -15.76
N ALA A 9 8.21 -19.42 -14.99
CA ALA A 9 7.67 -19.17 -13.66
C ALA A 9 8.74 -18.58 -12.73
N ALA A 10 9.95 -19.14 -12.72
CA ALA A 10 11.07 -18.64 -11.94
C ALA A 10 11.47 -17.21 -12.36
N LEU A 11 11.54 -16.93 -13.66
CA LEU A 11 11.83 -15.59 -14.16
C LEU A 11 10.75 -14.56 -13.80
N THR A 12 9.48 -14.98 -13.83
CA THR A 12 8.37 -14.14 -13.40
C THR A 12 8.48 -13.81 -11.91
N ALA A 13 8.74 -14.82 -11.07
CA ALA A 13 8.93 -14.62 -9.63
C ALA A 13 10.13 -13.70 -9.33
N LEU A 14 11.24 -13.86 -10.06
CA LEU A 14 12.41 -13.00 -9.92
C LEU A 14 12.09 -11.54 -10.31
N GLY A 15 11.40 -11.36 -11.44
CA GLY A 15 10.91 -10.04 -11.87
C GLY A 15 9.99 -9.41 -10.84
N MET A 16 9.11 -10.20 -10.24
CA MET A 16 8.19 -9.72 -9.21
C MET A 16 8.93 -9.27 -7.96
N ASN A 17 9.88 -10.07 -7.46
CA ASN A 17 10.66 -9.73 -6.27
C ASN A 17 11.50 -8.46 -6.48
N HIS A 18 12.21 -8.38 -7.61
CA HIS A 18 13.02 -7.19 -7.92
C HIS A 18 12.14 -5.96 -8.12
N GLY A 19 11.05 -6.09 -8.87
CA GLY A 19 10.08 -5.02 -9.08
C GLY A 19 9.51 -4.51 -7.77
N TYR A 20 9.21 -5.40 -6.83
CA TYR A 20 8.64 -5.05 -5.53
C TYR A 20 9.63 -4.23 -4.69
N ILE A 21 10.87 -4.70 -4.57
CA ILE A 21 11.92 -3.98 -3.83
C ILE A 21 12.18 -2.62 -4.47
N LEU A 22 12.28 -2.56 -5.81
CA LEU A 22 12.55 -1.32 -6.53
C LEU A 22 11.40 -0.32 -6.43
N ALA A 23 10.14 -0.73 -6.54
CA ALA A 23 9.01 0.19 -6.39
C ALA A 23 8.88 0.77 -4.96
N LEU A 24 9.44 0.10 -3.95
CA LEU A 24 9.53 0.63 -2.59
C LEU A 24 10.75 1.54 -2.39
N ALA A 25 11.93 1.11 -2.82
CA ALA A 25 13.20 1.78 -2.51
C ALA A 25 13.65 2.79 -3.57
N ALA A 26 13.39 2.52 -4.85
CA ALA A 26 13.90 3.30 -5.98
C ALA A 26 12.94 3.28 -7.20
N PRO A 27 11.75 3.92 -7.09
CA PRO A 27 10.73 3.85 -8.14
C PRO A 27 11.19 4.46 -9.49
N SER A 28 12.04 5.48 -9.47
CA SER A 28 12.64 6.05 -10.68
C SER A 28 13.57 5.07 -11.40
N LEU A 29 14.27 4.22 -10.65
CA LEU A 29 15.10 3.16 -11.22
C LEU A 29 14.25 2.04 -11.81
N LEU A 30 13.14 1.67 -11.14
CA LEU A 30 12.18 0.71 -11.70
C LEU A 30 11.65 1.18 -13.07
N GLU A 31 11.28 2.45 -13.18
CA GLU A 31 10.79 3.03 -14.44
C GLU A 31 11.83 2.96 -15.57
N ARG A 32 13.11 3.18 -15.24
CA ARG A 32 14.20 3.02 -16.21
C ARG A 32 14.38 1.57 -16.60
N ILE A 33 14.40 0.66 -15.63
CA ILE A 33 14.56 -0.78 -15.87
C ILE A 33 13.42 -1.27 -16.75
N LYS A 34 12.15 -0.95 -16.47
CA LYS A 34 10.99 -1.39 -17.28
C LYS A 34 11.09 -1.04 -18.78
N LYS A 35 11.79 0.06 -19.11
CA LYS A 35 11.99 0.54 -20.49
C LYS A 35 13.12 -0.19 -21.23
N MET A 36 13.98 -0.90 -20.51
CA MET A 36 15.03 -1.73 -21.11
C MET A 36 14.42 -2.99 -21.73
N GLU A 37 15.19 -3.62 -22.62
CA GLU A 37 14.82 -4.92 -23.18
C GLU A 37 14.99 -6.02 -22.12
N HIS A 38 13.97 -6.86 -21.97
CA HIS A 38 13.91 -7.92 -20.97
C HIS A 38 13.33 -9.18 -21.57
N VAL A 39 13.68 -10.32 -20.99
CA VAL A 39 12.94 -11.57 -21.22
C VAL A 39 11.47 -11.35 -20.84
N PRO A 40 10.48 -11.72 -21.68
CA PRO A 40 9.07 -11.42 -21.44
C PRO A 40 8.53 -11.84 -20.07
N ALA A 41 8.92 -13.02 -19.58
CA ALA A 41 8.52 -13.52 -18.27
C ALA A 41 9.03 -12.62 -17.12
N TYR A 42 10.28 -12.16 -17.21
CA TYR A 42 10.84 -11.25 -16.21
C TYR A 42 10.14 -9.88 -16.24
N LYS A 43 9.90 -9.34 -17.44
CA LYS A 43 9.16 -8.08 -17.62
C LYS A 43 7.75 -8.16 -17.04
N LYS A 44 7.07 -9.30 -17.26
CA LYS A 44 5.75 -9.55 -16.68
C LYS A 44 5.80 -9.46 -15.15
N GLY A 45 6.77 -10.11 -14.51
CA GLY A 45 6.97 -10.02 -13.06
C GLY A 45 7.16 -8.59 -12.56
N LEU A 46 7.99 -7.78 -13.25
CA LEU A 46 8.19 -6.37 -12.90
C LEU A 46 6.88 -5.55 -12.91
N LEU A 47 6.04 -5.79 -13.92
CA LEU A 47 4.74 -5.10 -14.06
C LEU A 47 3.74 -5.55 -12.99
N GLU A 48 3.70 -6.85 -12.68
CA GLU A 48 2.85 -7.39 -11.62
C GLU A 48 3.22 -6.81 -10.25
N ALA A 49 4.51 -6.64 -9.97
CA ALA A 49 4.99 -6.04 -8.74
C ALA A 49 4.53 -4.58 -8.56
N GLU A 50 4.59 -3.79 -9.63
CA GLU A 50 4.14 -2.40 -9.62
C GLU A 50 2.64 -2.29 -9.35
N GLN A 51 1.84 -3.11 -10.03
CA GLN A 51 0.40 -3.19 -9.79
C GLN A 51 0.09 -3.61 -8.34
N GLN A 52 0.84 -4.57 -7.81
CA GLN A 52 0.66 -5.03 -6.44
C GLN A 52 0.99 -3.93 -5.42
N ILE A 53 2.07 -3.16 -5.64
CA ILE A 53 2.43 -2.04 -4.77
C ILE A 53 1.39 -0.93 -4.83
N GLN A 54 0.88 -0.62 -6.01
CA GLN A 54 -0.18 0.37 -6.14
C GLN A 54 -1.44 -0.04 -5.34
N LYS A 55 -1.88 -1.30 -5.49
CA LYS A 55 -2.98 -1.85 -4.67
C LYS A 55 -2.69 -1.80 -3.18
N ASN A 56 -1.45 -2.11 -2.77
CA ASN A 56 -1.06 -2.06 -1.36
C ASN A 56 -1.09 -0.62 -0.81
N ARG A 57 -0.64 0.37 -1.59
CA ARG A 57 -0.68 1.80 -1.22
C ARG A 57 -2.11 2.30 -1.05
N GLU A 58 -3.01 1.90 -1.95
CA GLU A 58 -4.44 2.24 -1.85
C GLU A 58 -5.06 1.67 -0.57
N LYS A 59 -4.81 0.40 -0.27
CA LYS A 59 -5.28 -0.24 0.98
C LYS A 59 -4.76 0.47 2.23
N ILE A 60 -3.48 0.82 2.25
CA ILE A 60 -2.87 1.54 3.39
C ILE A 60 -3.50 2.93 3.53
N THR A 61 -3.73 3.64 2.42
CA THR A 61 -4.34 4.97 2.43
C THR A 61 -5.75 4.91 3.00
N GLN A 62 -6.57 3.96 2.54
CA GLN A 62 -7.91 3.74 3.08
C GLN A 62 -7.89 3.38 4.57
N ALA A 63 -6.96 2.54 5.00
CA ALA A 63 -6.81 2.18 6.41
C ALA A 63 -6.43 3.40 7.28
N LYS A 64 -5.51 4.24 6.81
CA LYS A 64 -5.11 5.49 7.50
C LYS A 64 -6.29 6.47 7.62
N GLN A 65 -7.06 6.65 6.55
CA GLN A 65 -8.27 7.51 6.57
C GLN A 65 -9.29 7.00 7.60
N LYS A 66 -9.56 5.68 7.62
CA LYS A 66 -10.45 5.07 8.62
C LYS A 66 -9.92 5.29 10.05
N GLN A 67 -8.62 5.16 10.26
CA GLN A 67 -8.00 5.39 11.56
C GLN A 67 -8.12 6.85 12.00
N GLN A 68 -7.87 7.81 11.10
CA GLN A 68 -8.03 9.25 11.37
C GLN A 68 -9.48 9.60 11.72
N ALA A 69 -10.46 9.09 10.97
CA ALA A 69 -11.87 9.30 11.27
C ALA A 69 -12.27 8.76 12.66
N ARG A 70 -11.75 7.58 13.06
CA ARG A 70 -11.97 7.02 14.40
C ARG A 70 -11.34 7.89 15.49
N LYS A 71 -10.10 8.37 15.29
CA LYS A 71 -9.44 9.29 16.23
C LYS A 71 -10.23 10.59 16.41
N ALA A 72 -10.73 11.16 15.31
CA ALA A 72 -11.54 12.38 15.34
C ALA A 72 -12.87 12.17 16.12
N LYS A 73 -13.57 11.06 15.88
CA LYS A 73 -14.79 10.71 16.63
C LYS A 73 -14.51 10.56 18.13
N LEU A 74 -13.45 9.85 18.50
CA LEU A 74 -13.06 9.69 19.90
C LEU A 74 -12.69 11.03 20.56
N ALA A 75 -12.00 11.92 19.85
CA ALA A 75 -11.69 13.26 20.34
C ALA A 75 -12.96 14.08 20.58
N GLN A 76 -13.93 14.02 19.67
CA GLN A 76 -15.24 14.69 19.85
C GLN A 76 -16.01 14.15 21.05
N ILE A 77 -16.03 12.83 21.26
CA ILE A 77 -16.68 12.21 22.42
C ILE A 77 -16.01 12.68 23.72
N LYS A 78 -14.68 12.63 23.80
CA LYS A 78 -13.94 13.13 24.97
C LYS A 78 -14.21 14.61 25.26
N ALA A 79 -14.23 15.45 24.22
CA ALA A 79 -14.52 16.87 24.36
C ALA A 79 -15.95 17.14 24.85
N LYS A 80 -16.94 16.33 24.44
CA LYS A 80 -18.32 16.43 24.94
C LYS A 80 -18.41 16.02 26.42
N GLN A 81 -17.76 14.91 26.80
CA GLN A 81 -17.73 14.43 28.18
C GLN A 81 -17.11 15.45 29.14
N GLN A 82 -16.03 16.12 28.75
CA GLN A 82 -15.43 17.20 29.56
C GLN A 82 -16.37 18.40 29.73
N LYS A 83 -17.16 18.75 28.70
CA LYS A 83 -18.16 19.83 28.80
C LYS A 83 -19.35 19.47 29.68
N GLU A 84 -19.76 18.19 29.72
CA GLU A 84 -20.83 17.71 30.60
C GLU A 84 -20.36 17.62 32.06
N GLN A 85 -19.12 17.19 32.32
CA GLN A 85 -18.55 17.20 33.68
C GLN A 85 -18.43 18.63 34.25
N GLY A 86 -18.01 19.61 33.44
CA GLY A 86 -17.91 21.02 33.88
C GLY A 86 -19.24 21.73 34.11
N LYS A 87 -20.37 21.18 33.67
CA LYS A 87 -21.72 21.67 34.02
C LYS A 87 -22.19 21.11 35.36
N ASN A 88 -21.95 19.84 35.64
CA ASN A 88 -22.31 19.22 36.92
C ASN A 88 -21.53 19.79 38.11
N GLU A 89 -20.32 20.32 37.92
CA GLU A 89 -19.57 21.02 38.98
C GLU A 89 -20.05 22.45 39.24
N LYS A 90 -20.78 23.09 38.31
CA LYS A 90 -21.32 24.44 38.49
C LYS A 90 -22.75 24.46 39.05
N GLU A 91 -23.43 23.31 39.05
CA GLU A 91 -24.78 23.15 39.63
C GLU A 91 -24.77 22.55 41.05
N ARG A 92 -23.57 22.28 41.62
CA ARG A 92 -23.36 22.00 43.05
C ARG A 92 -22.80 23.23 43.75
#